data_AF-A0A386H255-F1
#
_entry.id   AF-A0A386H255-F1
#
_cell.length_a   1.000
_cell.length_b   1.000
_cell.length_c   1.000
_cell.angle_alpha   90.00
_cell.angle_beta   90.00
_cell.angle_gamma   90.00
#
_symmetry.space_group_name_H-M   'P 1'
#
loop_
_entity.id
_entity.type
_entity.pdbx_description
1 polymer ?
#
loop_
_entity_poly.entity_id
_entity_poly.type
_entity_poly.pdbx_seq_one_letter_code
_entity_poly.pdbx_strand_id
1 'polypeptide(L)'
;MKTIAVIGTNKAFNGYLFKILDLMKVDLNTFNRYMVKKENNYNYIVVNSNTNIKNIFINGKYCLINMDLADYKNSNIDVFGNIITYGLGNKNTVTVSSIDDKDSFVYCLQRTLFCDDRILEPLEIPVKMKFTNEDELYAAMTGITISLIEGKDANNLYIR
;
A
#
# COMPACT_ATOMS: atom_id res chain seq x y z
N MET A 1 4.68 14.66 -11.94
CA MET A 1 5.07 13.89 -10.74
C MET A 1 3.83 13.22 -10.20
N LYS A 2 3.85 11.91 -9.93
CA LYS A 2 2.67 11.17 -9.48
C LYS A 2 2.35 11.50 -8.02
N THR A 3 1.08 11.34 -7.63
CA THR A 3 0.57 11.76 -6.31
C THR A 3 0.12 10.57 -5.46
N ILE A 4 0.31 10.66 -4.15
CA ILE A 4 -0.17 9.68 -3.18
C ILE A 4 -0.94 10.36 -2.04
N ALA A 5 -2.13 9.86 -1.75
CA ALA A 5 -2.90 10.20 -0.55
C ALA A 5 -2.84 9.02 0.44
N VAL A 6 -2.39 9.29 1.66
CA VAL A 6 -2.33 8.27 2.72
C VAL A 6 -3.39 8.57 3.78
N ILE A 7 -4.21 7.56 4.05
CA ILE A 7 -5.42 7.62 4.87
C ILE A 7 -5.27 6.63 6.01
N GLY A 8 -5.27 7.17 7.22
CA GLY A 8 -5.08 6.44 8.46
C GLY A 8 -4.68 7.39 9.57
N THR A 9 -4.73 6.93 10.81
CA THR A 9 -4.29 7.71 11.99
C THR A 9 -2.85 7.40 12.40
N ASN A 10 -2.27 6.31 11.88
CA ASN A 10 -0.98 5.82 12.33
C ASN A 10 0.19 6.56 11.65
N LYS A 11 0.90 7.38 12.42
CA LYS A 11 2.08 8.11 11.93
C LYS A 11 3.27 7.19 11.64
N ALA A 12 3.41 6.07 12.36
CA ALA A 12 4.51 5.13 12.17
C ALA A 12 4.42 4.49 10.77
N PHE A 13 3.23 4.01 10.38
CA PHE A 13 2.95 3.50 9.04
C PHE A 13 3.41 4.48 7.94
N ASN A 14 3.04 5.76 8.04
CA ASN A 14 3.42 6.76 7.04
C ASN A 14 4.94 6.91 6.96
N GLY A 15 5.64 6.93 8.10
CA GLY A 15 7.10 6.99 8.16
C GLY A 15 7.76 5.80 7.48
N TYR A 16 7.30 4.58 7.79
CA TYR A 16 7.80 3.36 7.16
C TYR A 16 7.53 3.36 5.64
N LEU A 17 6.32 3.73 5.22
CA LEU A 17 5.94 3.73 3.81
C LEU A 17 6.84 4.66 3.00
N PHE A 18 7.07 5.89 3.48
CA PHE A 18 7.93 6.83 2.77
C PHE A 18 9.39 6.41 2.77
N LYS A 19 9.90 5.79 3.85
CA LYS A 19 11.23 5.17 3.84
C LYS A 19 11.35 4.11 2.74
N ILE A 20 10.34 3.26 2.58
CA ILE A 20 10.35 2.17 1.59
C ILE A 20 10.25 2.71 0.16
N LEU A 21 9.40 3.71 -0.08
CA LEU A 21 9.30 4.36 -1.39
C LEU A 21 10.60 5.06 -1.79
N ASP A 22 11.28 5.72 -0.84
CA ASP A 22 12.60 6.33 -1.05
C ASP A 22 13.67 5.29 -1.40
N LEU A 23 13.75 4.19 -0.63
CA LEU A 23 14.66 3.07 -0.92
C LEU A 23 14.42 2.46 -2.31
N MET A 24 13.15 2.43 -2.76
CA MET A 24 12.75 1.95 -4.08
C MET A 24 12.89 2.98 -5.20
N LYS A 25 13.35 4.20 -4.88
CA LYS A 25 13.49 5.31 -5.83
C LYS A 25 12.17 5.62 -6.54
N VAL A 26 11.10 5.67 -5.76
CA VAL A 26 9.74 6.01 -6.20
C VAL A 26 9.39 7.42 -5.72
N ASP A 27 9.46 8.39 -6.63
CA ASP A 27 9.21 9.79 -6.34
C ASP A 27 7.72 10.13 -6.45
N LEU A 28 7.08 10.38 -5.30
CA LEU A 28 5.66 10.73 -5.21
C LEU A 28 5.44 12.02 -4.42
N ASN A 29 4.51 12.84 -4.89
CA ASN A 29 3.99 13.98 -4.13
C ASN A 29 2.97 13.50 -3.09
N THR A 30 3.28 13.70 -1.80
CA THR A 30 2.49 13.18 -0.68
C THR A 30 1.42 14.17 -0.21
N PHE A 31 0.20 13.67 0.00
CA PHE A 31 -0.91 14.43 0.59
C PHE A 31 -1.43 13.70 1.83
N ASN A 32 -1.47 14.39 2.97
CA ASN A 32 -2.03 13.84 4.21
C ASN A 32 -3.53 14.14 4.33
N ARG A 33 -4.21 13.37 5.20
CA ARG A 33 -5.66 13.41 5.53
C ARG A 33 -6.34 14.79 5.57
N TYR A 34 -5.62 15.86 5.93
CA TYR A 34 -6.14 17.23 6.00
C TYR A 34 -6.11 18.00 4.66
N MET A 35 -5.46 17.44 3.63
CA MET A 35 -5.34 18.00 2.28
C MET A 35 -6.09 17.18 1.22
N VAL A 36 -6.73 16.08 1.61
CA VAL A 36 -7.67 15.35 0.75
C VAL A 36 -8.93 16.21 0.60
N LYS A 37 -8.84 17.23 -0.27
CA LYS A 37 -9.99 18.00 -0.70
C LYS A 37 -10.90 17.09 -1.52
N LYS A 38 -12.22 17.27 -1.35
CA LYS A 38 -13.23 16.78 -2.31
C LYS A 38 -12.75 17.23 -3.70
N GLU A 39 -12.64 16.30 -4.64
CA GLU A 39 -12.35 16.52 -6.09
C GLU A 39 -10.91 16.37 -6.61
N ASN A 40 -9.94 15.86 -5.83
CA ASN A 40 -8.62 15.52 -6.40
C ASN A 40 -8.55 14.06 -6.90
N ASN A 41 -8.08 13.87 -8.13
CA ASN A 41 -7.65 12.58 -8.67
C ASN A 41 -6.21 12.28 -8.22
N TYR A 42 -6.00 11.18 -7.50
CA TYR A 42 -4.68 10.72 -7.08
C TYR A 42 -4.17 9.58 -7.94
N ASN A 43 -2.85 9.44 -8.11
CA ASN A 43 -2.31 8.21 -8.70
C ASN A 43 -2.46 7.05 -7.72
N TYR A 44 -2.18 7.29 -6.45
CA TYR A 44 -2.26 6.30 -5.39
C TYR A 44 -3.11 6.80 -4.22
N ILE A 45 -3.99 5.94 -3.73
CA ILE A 45 -4.66 6.10 -2.44
C ILE A 45 -4.28 4.91 -1.59
N VAL A 46 -3.79 5.15 -0.39
CA VAL A 46 -3.48 4.11 0.59
C VAL A 46 -4.38 4.30 1.79
N VAL A 47 -5.29 3.35 2.03
CA VAL A 47 -6.16 3.30 3.21
C VAL A 47 -5.61 2.25 4.16
N ASN A 48 -4.75 2.67 5.09
CA ASN A 48 -4.24 1.76 6.12
C ASN A 48 -5.23 1.55 7.25
N SER A 49 -5.99 2.58 7.60
CA SER A 49 -7.15 2.44 8.47
C SER A 49 -8.19 3.50 8.11
N ASN A 50 -9.45 3.15 8.25
CA ASN A 50 -10.58 4.05 7.97
C ASN A 50 -11.25 4.57 9.26
N THR A 51 -10.70 4.27 10.44
CA THR A 51 -11.28 4.68 11.72
C THR A 51 -11.33 6.21 11.86
N ASN A 52 -12.46 6.71 12.36
CA ASN A 52 -12.75 8.13 12.57
C ASN A 52 -12.74 8.99 11.29
N ILE A 53 -12.81 8.40 10.10
CA ILE A 53 -12.91 9.13 8.83
C ILE A 53 -14.37 9.18 8.42
N LYS A 54 -14.89 10.38 8.16
CA LYS A 54 -16.29 10.59 7.80
C LYS A 54 -16.42 11.25 6.45
N ASN A 55 -17.24 10.65 5.59
CA ASN A 55 -17.79 11.22 4.36
C ASN A 55 -16.73 11.75 3.40
N ILE A 56 -15.73 10.91 3.09
CA ILE A 56 -14.72 11.25 2.10
C ILE A 56 -14.97 10.44 0.83
N PHE A 57 -15.13 11.16 -0.28
CA PHE A 57 -15.12 10.62 -1.62
C PHE A 57 -13.75 10.86 -2.23
N ILE A 58 -13.07 9.81 -2.67
CA ILE A 58 -11.73 9.93 -3.23
C ILE A 58 -11.60 9.05 -4.45
N ASN A 59 -11.11 9.65 -5.53
CA ASN A 59 -10.84 8.97 -6.78
C ASN A 59 -9.33 8.78 -6.93
N GLY A 60 -8.91 7.53 -7.03
CA GLY A 60 -7.53 7.14 -7.20
C GLY A 60 -7.41 6.24 -8.41
N LYS A 61 -6.28 6.29 -9.10
CA LYS A 61 -6.00 5.32 -10.14
C LYS A 61 -5.81 3.92 -9.56
N TYR A 62 -4.98 3.82 -8.51
CA TYR A 62 -4.77 2.61 -7.72
C TYR A 62 -5.08 2.89 -6.26
N CYS A 63 -5.92 2.04 -5.68
CA CYS A 63 -6.47 2.22 -4.35
C CYS A 63 -6.12 1.01 -3.50
N LEU A 64 -5.10 1.16 -2.63
CA LEU A 64 -4.61 0.14 -1.74
C LEU A 64 -5.39 0.19 -0.43
N ILE A 65 -6.05 -0.90 -0.05
CA ILE A 65 -6.92 -0.95 1.14
C ILE A 65 -6.47 -2.06 2.08
N ASN A 66 -6.14 -1.70 3.31
CA ASN A 66 -5.83 -2.66 4.37
C ASN A 66 -7.12 -3.35 4.84
N MET A 67 -7.27 -4.64 4.52
CA MET A 67 -8.47 -5.40 4.88
C MET A 67 -8.44 -5.91 6.32
N ASP A 68 -7.27 -5.94 6.96
CA ASP A 68 -7.13 -6.35 8.37
C ASP A 68 -7.55 -5.21 9.32
N LEU A 69 -7.39 -3.95 8.89
CA LEU A 69 -7.71 -2.74 9.65
C LEU A 69 -8.94 -1.98 9.13
N ALA A 70 -9.64 -2.51 8.13
CA ALA A 70 -10.87 -1.93 7.63
C ALA A 70 -12.03 -2.09 8.64
N ASP A 71 -12.54 -0.98 9.17
CA ASP A 71 -13.78 -0.94 9.94
C ASP A 71 -14.98 -0.88 9.00
N TYR A 72 -15.62 -2.02 8.76
CA TYR A 72 -16.81 -2.15 7.92
C TYR A 72 -18.09 -1.59 8.56
N LYS A 73 -18.10 -1.36 9.88
CA LYS A 73 -19.31 -0.92 10.60
C LYS A 73 -19.45 0.60 10.58
N ASN A 74 -18.35 1.34 10.40
CA ASN A 74 -18.33 2.80 10.35
C ASN A 74 -17.69 3.36 9.06
N SER A 75 -17.57 2.56 8.00
CA SER A 75 -16.91 2.98 6.77
C SER A 75 -17.76 3.98 5.98
N ASN A 76 -17.45 5.27 6.12
CA ASN A 76 -17.98 6.35 5.28
C ASN A 76 -16.91 6.85 4.28
N ILE A 77 -16.09 5.93 3.74
CA ILE A 77 -15.12 6.24 2.69
C ILE A 77 -15.56 5.55 1.42
N ASP A 78 -15.91 6.35 0.41
CA ASP A 78 -16.15 5.84 -0.93
C ASP A 78 -14.87 6.03 -1.75
N VAL A 79 -14.22 4.90 -2.05
CA VAL A 79 -12.97 4.85 -2.81
C VAL A 79 -13.27 4.32 -4.21
N PHE A 80 -12.98 5.12 -5.23
CA PHE A 80 -13.14 4.75 -6.63
C PHE A 80 -11.77 4.59 -7.28
N GLY A 81 -11.59 3.54 -8.07
CA GLY A 81 -10.30 3.22 -8.69
C GLY A 81 -10.09 1.73 -8.90
N ASN A 82 -8.88 1.36 -9.32
CA ASN A 82 -8.44 -0.03 -9.31
C ASN A 82 -8.14 -0.45 -7.87
N ILE A 83 -9.01 -1.27 -7.28
CA ILE A 83 -8.94 -1.68 -5.88
C ILE A 83 -7.91 -2.81 -5.70
N ILE A 84 -6.94 -2.57 -4.83
CA ILE A 84 -5.89 -3.50 -4.46
C ILE A 84 -5.99 -3.73 -2.95
N THR A 85 -6.60 -4.84 -2.56
CA THR A 85 -6.68 -5.20 -1.13
C THR A 85 -5.35 -5.74 -0.63
N TYR A 86 -4.92 -5.33 0.55
CA TYR A 86 -3.73 -5.84 1.20
C TYR A 86 -3.98 -6.22 2.66
N GLY A 87 -3.19 -7.15 3.18
CA GLY A 87 -3.26 -7.65 4.55
C GLY A 87 -2.82 -9.11 4.64
N LEU A 88 -2.80 -9.68 5.84
CA LEU A 88 -2.37 -11.04 6.16
C LEU A 88 -3.38 -12.11 5.70
N GLY A 89 -4.61 -11.71 5.37
CA GLY A 89 -5.62 -12.62 4.81
C GLY A 89 -5.29 -13.10 3.38
N ASN A 90 -5.45 -14.40 3.12
CA ASN A 90 -5.19 -15.04 1.82
C ASN A 90 -6.17 -14.68 0.69
N LYS A 91 -7.22 -13.90 0.99
CA LYS A 91 -8.17 -13.36 0.01
C LYS A 91 -7.76 -11.96 -0.48
N ASN A 92 -6.67 -11.41 0.04
CA ASN A 92 -6.18 -10.11 -0.40
C ASN A 92 -5.57 -10.21 -1.80
N THR A 93 -5.42 -9.06 -2.44
CA THR A 93 -4.67 -8.98 -3.70
C THR A 93 -3.18 -9.07 -3.43
N VAL A 94 -2.75 -8.46 -2.32
CA VAL A 94 -1.38 -8.49 -1.82
C VAL A 94 -1.41 -9.07 -0.41
N THR A 95 -0.58 -10.08 -0.15
CA THR A 95 -0.39 -10.66 1.18
C THR A 95 1.09 -10.91 1.45
N VAL A 96 1.39 -11.46 2.61
CA VAL A 96 2.73 -11.95 2.94
C VAL A 96 2.65 -13.38 3.44
N SER A 97 3.69 -14.15 3.21
CA SER A 97 3.86 -15.50 3.74
C SER A 97 5.26 -15.67 4.32
N SER A 98 5.52 -16.85 4.93
CA SER A 98 6.84 -17.24 5.42
C SER A 98 7.53 -16.16 6.26
N ILE A 99 6.78 -15.57 7.20
CA ILE A 99 7.29 -14.56 8.12
C ILE A 99 8.25 -15.27 9.10
N ASP A 100 9.53 -14.90 9.05
CA ASP A 100 10.59 -15.47 9.89
C ASP A 100 11.01 -14.47 10.95
N ASP A 101 10.58 -14.66 12.21
CA ASP A 101 10.96 -13.93 13.43
C ASP A 101 11.20 -12.41 13.27
N LYS A 102 10.46 -11.78 12.35
CA LYS A 102 10.58 -10.38 11.93
C LYS A 102 11.86 -9.96 11.19
N ASP A 103 12.62 -10.90 10.66
CA ASP A 103 13.85 -10.67 9.89
C ASP A 103 13.64 -10.84 8.38
N SER A 104 12.61 -11.58 7.97
CA SER A 104 12.23 -11.69 6.56
C SER A 104 10.76 -12.09 6.39
N PHE A 105 10.26 -11.89 5.17
CA PHE A 105 8.95 -12.37 4.74
C PHE A 105 8.95 -12.58 3.22
N VAL A 106 7.98 -13.31 2.70
CA VAL A 106 7.73 -13.40 1.26
C VAL A 106 6.55 -12.48 0.93
N TYR A 107 6.80 -11.46 0.11
CA TYR A 107 5.74 -10.65 -0.48
C TYR A 107 5.02 -11.47 -1.55
N CYS A 108 3.69 -11.48 -1.51
CA CYS A 108 2.87 -12.26 -2.44
C CYS A 108 1.87 -11.33 -3.14
N LEU A 109 1.99 -11.20 -4.47
CA LEU A 109 0.94 -10.68 -5.32
C LEU A 109 0.07 -11.86 -5.78
N GLN A 110 -1.15 -11.97 -5.26
CA GLN A 110 -2.03 -13.12 -5.48
C GLN A 110 -2.91 -12.98 -6.72
N ARG A 111 -3.08 -11.76 -7.26
CA ARG A 111 -3.92 -11.49 -8.44
C ARG A 111 -3.21 -10.57 -9.41
N THR A 112 -3.53 -10.73 -10.69
CA THR A 112 -3.04 -9.86 -11.75
C THR A 112 -3.44 -8.40 -11.52
N LEU A 113 -2.50 -7.47 -11.70
CA LEU A 113 -2.76 -6.03 -11.72
C LEU A 113 -2.64 -5.49 -13.14
N PHE A 114 -3.65 -4.76 -13.58
CA PHE A 114 -3.64 -4.03 -14.84
C PHE A 114 -3.06 -2.63 -14.59
N CYS A 115 -1.79 -2.47 -14.96
CA CYS A 115 -1.09 -1.19 -14.95
C CYS A 115 -1.28 -0.48 -16.30
N ASP A 116 -0.85 0.78 -16.41
CA ASP A 116 -1.04 1.59 -17.63
C ASP A 116 -0.48 0.96 -18.90
N ASP A 117 0.76 0.53 -18.81
CA ASP A 117 1.59 0.10 -19.92
C ASP A 117 2.03 -1.36 -19.78
N ARG A 118 1.63 -2.04 -18.71
CA ARG A 118 1.94 -3.45 -18.48
C ARG A 118 0.91 -4.17 -17.61
N ILE A 119 1.05 -5.49 -17.60
CA ILE A 119 0.33 -6.38 -16.71
C ILE A 119 1.34 -6.92 -15.69
N LEU A 120 1.01 -6.83 -14.40
CA LEU A 120 1.75 -7.52 -13.35
C LEU A 120 1.05 -8.84 -13.04
N GLU A 121 1.70 -9.95 -13.36
CA GLU A 121 1.19 -11.29 -13.05
C GLU A 121 1.42 -11.64 -11.58
N PRO A 122 0.65 -12.61 -11.02
CA PRO A 122 0.91 -13.13 -9.68
C PRO A 122 2.36 -13.58 -9.51
N LEU A 123 2.97 -13.20 -8.39
CA LEU A 123 4.39 -13.45 -8.14
C LEU A 123 4.67 -13.46 -6.63
N GLU A 124 5.81 -14.07 -6.29
CA GLU A 124 6.34 -14.10 -4.93
C GLU A 124 7.75 -13.52 -4.90
N ILE A 125 8.02 -12.60 -3.98
CA ILE A 125 9.32 -11.96 -3.81
C ILE A 125 9.79 -12.20 -2.38
N PRO A 126 10.90 -12.92 -2.17
CA PRO A 126 11.56 -12.98 -0.87
C PRO A 126 12.09 -11.59 -0.50
N VAL A 127 11.62 -11.06 0.64
CA VAL A 127 12.04 -9.77 1.17
C VAL A 127 12.88 -9.99 2.42
N LYS A 128 14.15 -9.58 2.34
CA LYS A 128 15.07 -9.56 3.49
C LYS A 128 15.01 -8.17 4.12
N MET A 129 14.07 -8.02 5.03
CA MET A 129 13.82 -6.77 5.75
C MET A 129 13.49 -7.10 7.19
N LYS A 130 14.27 -6.52 8.11
CA LYS A 130 13.87 -6.49 9.52
C LYS A 130 12.67 -5.56 9.67
N PHE A 131 11.66 -6.01 10.40
CA PHE A 131 10.52 -5.16 10.75
C PHE A 131 10.21 -5.25 12.24
N THR A 132 9.65 -4.19 12.79
CA THR A 132 9.47 -4.04 14.24
C THR A 132 8.04 -4.39 14.67
N ASN A 133 7.07 -4.09 13.81
CA ASN A 133 5.64 -4.24 14.06
C ASN A 133 4.88 -4.47 12.74
N GLU A 134 3.57 -4.72 12.85
CA GLU A 134 2.71 -4.93 11.68
C GLU A 134 2.57 -3.68 10.80
N ASP A 135 2.64 -2.46 11.35
CA ASP A 135 2.56 -1.24 10.54
C ASP A 135 3.71 -1.14 9.53
N GLU A 136 4.91 -1.57 9.93
CA GLU A 136 6.08 -1.61 9.05
C GLU A 136 5.91 -2.69 7.97
N LEU A 137 5.30 -3.82 8.30
CA LEU A 137 4.96 -4.88 7.34
C LEU A 137 3.91 -4.41 6.33
N TYR A 138 2.81 -3.81 6.79
CA TYR A 138 1.78 -3.21 5.94
C TYR A 138 2.35 -2.10 5.05
N ALA A 139 3.25 -1.28 5.57
CA ALA A 139 3.95 -0.26 4.80
C ALA A 139 4.83 -0.89 3.71
N ALA A 140 5.53 -1.99 4.01
CA ALA A 140 6.33 -2.72 3.04
C ALA A 140 5.46 -3.31 1.92
N MET A 141 4.35 -3.97 2.26
CA MET A 141 3.40 -4.47 1.26
C MET A 141 2.93 -3.36 0.33
N THR A 142 2.57 -2.21 0.89
CA THR A 142 2.11 -1.03 0.13
C THR A 142 3.23 -0.47 -0.77
N GLY A 143 4.40 -0.20 -0.20
CA GLY A 143 5.53 0.40 -0.92
C GLY A 143 6.05 -0.48 -2.04
N ILE A 144 6.18 -1.79 -1.81
CA ILE A 144 6.58 -2.77 -2.83
C ILE A 144 5.56 -2.81 -3.96
N THR A 145 4.26 -2.87 -3.63
CA THR A 145 3.19 -2.88 -4.64
C THR A 145 3.23 -1.63 -5.52
N ILE A 146 3.35 -0.45 -4.92
CA ILE A 146 3.46 0.81 -5.67
C ILE A 146 4.71 0.78 -6.56
N SER A 147 5.84 0.31 -6.03
CA SER A 147 7.09 0.21 -6.80
C SER A 147 6.97 -0.73 -8.00
N LEU A 148 6.31 -1.86 -7.82
CA LEU A 148 5.99 -2.79 -8.91
C LEU A 148 5.06 -2.15 -9.94
N ILE A 149 4.08 -1.33 -9.54
CA ILE A 149 3.22 -0.56 -10.47
C ILE A 149 4.00 0.55 -11.19
N GLU A 150 5.06 1.09 -10.58
CA GLU A 150 5.97 2.07 -11.20
C GLU A 150 7.06 1.44 -12.08
N GLY A 151 7.17 0.12 -12.09
CA GLY A 151 8.09 -0.62 -12.96
C GLY A 151 9.48 -0.75 -12.41
N LYS A 152 9.60 -0.60 -11.10
CA LYS A 152 10.83 -0.88 -10.38
C LYS A 152 10.97 -2.39 -10.22
N ASP A 153 12.20 -2.85 -10.38
CA ASP A 153 12.54 -4.24 -10.11
C ASP A 153 12.53 -4.48 -8.59
N ALA A 154 11.83 -5.53 -8.17
CA ALA A 154 11.74 -5.95 -6.77
C ALA A 154 12.71 -7.09 -6.41
N ASN A 155 13.43 -7.65 -7.39
CA ASN A 155 14.30 -8.82 -7.23
C ASN A 155 15.49 -8.59 -6.26
N ASN A 156 15.77 -7.36 -5.83
CA ASN A 156 16.87 -7.01 -4.93
C ASN A 156 16.45 -6.12 -3.75
N LEU A 157 15.22 -6.28 -3.26
CA LEU A 157 14.72 -5.59 -2.08
C LEU A 157 15.46 -6.01 -0.79
N TYR A 158 16.65 -5.44 -0.57
CA TYR A 158 17.31 -5.37 0.73
C TYR A 158 16.92 -4.06 1.39
N ILE A 159 15.85 -4.07 2.19
CA ILE A 159 15.47 -2.91 2.99
C ILE A 159 16.23 -3.02 4.32
N ARG A 160 17.28 -2.20 4.48
CA ARG A 160 18.08 -2.09 5.70
C ARG A 160 17.43 -1.20 6.75
#